data_AF-A0A2V8CSL1-F1
#
_entry.id   AF-A0A2V8CSL1-F1
#
_cell.length_a   1.000
_cell.length_b   1.000
_cell.length_c   1.000
_cell.angle_alpha   90.00
_cell.angle_beta   90.00
_cell.angle_gamma   90.00
#
_symmetry.space_group_name_H-M   'P 1'
#
loop_
_entity.id
_entity.type
_entity.pdbx_description
1 polymer ?
#
loop_
_entity_poly.entity_id
_entity_poly.type
_entity_poly.pdbx_seq_one_letter_code
_entity_poly.pdbx_strand_id
1 'polypeptide(L)'
;MTDAATIRERLRERAFIVDQAFATALQIMLALEKPLLIEGPAGVGKTESARVLAEMLGTRLIRLQCYEGLDSMAALYEWNYPRQMLHARLSESDGSSLEEREAQIFSEPFLLRRPLLEAISQDRSPVLLIDEVDRADEAFEAFLLEMLAEWQVTIPELGTIRARNKPHVILTSNRTRELSDALRRRCLFLWLPYPSLDQEIDILRVRVPGLAERLARQIARLMQAL
;
A
#
# COMPACT_ATOMS: atom_id res chain seq x y z
N MET A 1 -14.45 -1.14 -18.94
CA MET A 1 -13.41 -1.85 -18.19
C MET A 1 -12.11 -1.71 -18.95
N THR A 2 -11.00 -1.36 -18.29
CA THR A 2 -9.68 -1.28 -18.93
C THR A 2 -9.23 -2.70 -19.30
N ASP A 3 -8.85 -2.94 -20.55
CA ASP A 3 -8.35 -4.23 -21.00
C ASP A 3 -6.91 -4.47 -20.50
N ALA A 4 -6.51 -5.73 -20.30
CA ALA A 4 -5.15 -6.09 -19.87
C ALA A 4 -4.09 -5.56 -20.85
N ALA A 5 -4.38 -5.55 -22.15
CA ALA A 5 -3.48 -4.99 -23.15
C ALA A 5 -3.29 -3.47 -22.95
N THR A 6 -4.37 -2.75 -22.65
CA THR A 6 -4.31 -1.30 -22.35
C THR A 6 -3.55 -1.02 -21.06
N ILE A 7 -3.74 -1.83 -20.01
CA ILE A 7 -2.96 -1.70 -18.76
C ILE A 7 -1.48 -1.90 -19.05
N ARG A 8 -1.11 -2.96 -19.77
CA ARG A 8 0.28 -3.24 -20.12
C ARG A 8 0.93 -2.09 -20.89
N GLU A 9 0.22 -1.50 -21.85
CA GLU A 9 0.74 -0.35 -22.60
C GLU A 9 0.97 0.87 -21.71
N ARG A 10 0.00 1.20 -20.84
CA ARG A 10 0.13 2.30 -19.88
C ARG A 10 1.25 2.11 -18.87
N LEU A 11 1.53 0.87 -18.46
CA LEU A 11 2.65 0.53 -17.60
C LEU A 11 3.98 0.70 -18.36
N ARG A 12 4.03 0.29 -19.63
CA ARG A 12 5.20 0.42 -20.49
C ARG A 12 5.58 1.89 -20.72
N GLU A 13 4.60 2.76 -20.96
CA GLU A 13 4.79 4.22 -21.06
C GLU A 13 5.48 4.82 -19.81
N ARG A 14 5.30 4.16 -18.65
CA ARG A 14 5.86 4.57 -17.34
C ARG A 14 7.10 3.77 -16.96
N ALA A 15 7.80 3.20 -17.93
CA ALA A 15 9.02 2.43 -17.72
C ALA A 15 8.85 1.20 -16.81
N PHE A 16 7.65 0.61 -16.78
CA PHE A 16 7.34 -0.59 -16.01
C PHE A 16 6.94 -1.72 -16.94
N ILE A 17 7.89 -2.61 -17.18
CA ILE A 17 7.73 -3.72 -18.11
C ILE A 17 7.19 -4.91 -17.34
N VAL A 18 6.04 -5.40 -17.77
CA VAL A 18 5.36 -6.53 -17.13
C VAL A 18 4.88 -7.52 -18.18
N ASP A 19 4.71 -8.77 -17.75
CA ASP A 19 4.12 -9.81 -18.58
C ASP A 19 2.59 -9.68 -18.63
N GLN A 20 1.96 -10.58 -19.40
CA GLN A 20 0.50 -10.61 -19.51
C GLN A 20 -0.18 -11.04 -18.21
N ALA A 21 0.44 -11.92 -17.41
CA ALA A 21 -0.11 -12.39 -16.16
C ALA A 21 -0.26 -11.25 -15.15
N PHE A 22 0.76 -10.40 -15.03
CA PHE A 22 0.76 -9.22 -14.17
C PHE A 22 -0.33 -8.22 -14.59
N ALA A 23 -0.40 -7.90 -15.89
CA ALA A 23 -1.42 -6.98 -16.41
C ALA A 23 -2.84 -7.51 -16.19
N THR A 24 -3.04 -8.82 -16.33
CA THR A 24 -4.32 -9.49 -16.05
C THR A 24 -4.64 -9.48 -14.56
N ALA A 25 -3.67 -9.72 -13.69
CA ALA A 25 -3.87 -9.66 -12.25
C ALA A 25 -4.30 -8.26 -11.78
N LEU A 26 -3.67 -7.20 -12.30
CA LEU A 26 -4.10 -5.82 -12.06
C LEU A 26 -5.50 -5.55 -12.63
N GLN A 27 -5.82 -6.04 -13.81
CA GLN A 27 -7.16 -5.90 -14.39
C GLN A 27 -8.23 -6.50 -13.47
N ILE A 28 -8.01 -7.73 -13.01
CA ILE A 28 -8.93 -8.46 -12.14
C ILE A 28 -9.03 -7.77 -10.78
N MET A 29 -7.92 -7.29 -10.22
CA MET A 29 -7.88 -6.51 -8.99
C MET A 29 -8.75 -5.25 -9.09
N LEU A 30 -8.60 -4.48 -10.17
CA LEU A 30 -9.40 -3.27 -10.41
C LEU A 30 -10.87 -3.59 -10.66
N ALA A 31 -11.18 -4.71 -11.31
CA ALA A 31 -12.56 -5.11 -11.63
C ALA A 31 -13.32 -5.69 -10.43
N LEU A 32 -12.64 -6.45 -9.56
CA LEU A 32 -13.25 -7.11 -8.40
C LEU A 32 -13.10 -6.33 -7.10
N GLU A 33 -12.35 -5.22 -7.12
CA GLU A 33 -11.97 -4.46 -5.91
C GLU A 33 -11.31 -5.34 -4.85
N LYS A 34 -10.57 -6.38 -5.28
CA LYS A 34 -9.89 -7.32 -4.39
C LYS A 34 -8.43 -6.93 -4.21
N PRO A 35 -7.85 -7.07 -3.00
CA PRO A 35 -6.43 -6.85 -2.79
C PRO A 35 -5.57 -7.78 -3.67
N LEU A 36 -4.42 -7.29 -4.12
CA LEU A 36 -3.43 -8.07 -4.87
C LEU A 36 -2.20 -8.32 -3.99
N LEU A 37 -1.93 -9.58 -3.69
CA LEU A 37 -0.71 -10.03 -3.02
C LEU A 37 0.34 -10.38 -4.08
N ILE A 38 1.45 -9.63 -4.08
CA ILE A 38 2.61 -9.84 -4.95
C ILE A 38 3.73 -10.45 -4.12
N GLU A 39 4.06 -11.71 -4.39
CA GLU A 39 5.19 -12.42 -3.79
C GLU A 39 6.32 -12.54 -4.82
N GLY A 40 7.58 -12.48 -4.37
CA GLY A 40 8.74 -12.61 -5.24
C GLY A 40 10.04 -12.33 -4.50
N PRO A 41 11.21 -12.47 -5.14
CA PRO A 41 12.48 -12.07 -4.55
C PRO A 41 12.60 -10.55 -4.41
N ALA A 42 13.59 -10.08 -3.64
CA ALA A 42 13.86 -8.65 -3.52
C ALA A 42 14.31 -8.06 -4.88
N GLY A 43 14.00 -6.78 -5.12
CA GLY A 43 14.48 -6.06 -6.30
C GLY A 43 13.71 -6.29 -7.62
N VAL A 44 12.70 -7.17 -7.65
CA VAL A 44 11.92 -7.45 -8.88
C VAL A 44 10.83 -6.40 -9.20
N GLY A 45 10.74 -5.32 -8.43
CA GLY A 45 9.77 -4.23 -8.71
C GLY A 45 8.40 -4.37 -8.05
N LYS A 46 8.26 -5.15 -6.97
CA LYS A 46 7.00 -5.30 -6.22
C LYS A 46 6.46 -3.97 -5.70
N THR A 47 7.25 -3.24 -4.90
CA THR A 47 6.93 -1.89 -4.38
C THR A 47 6.68 -0.90 -5.50
N GLU A 48 7.48 -1.01 -6.56
CA GLU A 48 7.43 -0.14 -7.72
C GLU A 48 6.07 -0.22 -8.45
N SER A 49 5.48 -1.41 -8.51
CA SER A 49 4.19 -1.64 -9.16
C SER A 49 3.06 -0.77 -8.61
N ALA A 50 3.01 -0.54 -7.29
CA ALA A 50 1.97 0.26 -6.66
C ALA A 50 2.11 1.75 -7.00
N ARG A 51 3.35 2.24 -7.08
CA ARG A 51 3.62 3.62 -7.51
C ARG A 51 3.21 3.83 -8.97
N VAL A 52 3.55 2.90 -9.87
CA VAL A 52 3.11 3.00 -11.27
C VAL A 52 1.59 2.87 -11.40
N LEU A 53 0.94 2.03 -10.58
CA LEU A 53 -0.52 1.94 -10.56
C LEU A 53 -1.15 3.28 -10.14
N ALA A 54 -0.61 3.93 -9.11
CA ALA A 54 -1.11 5.24 -8.66
C ALA A 54 -0.96 6.31 -9.74
N GLU A 55 0.19 6.34 -10.42
CA GLU A 55 0.44 7.23 -11.57
C GLU A 55 -0.47 6.92 -12.77
N MET A 56 -0.78 5.64 -13.01
CA MET A 56 -1.69 5.22 -14.09
C MET A 56 -3.14 5.64 -13.82
N LEU A 57 -3.57 5.54 -12.57
CA LEU A 57 -4.91 5.93 -12.14
C LEU A 57 -5.01 7.44 -11.86
N GLY A 58 -3.88 8.13 -11.73
CA GLY A 58 -3.81 9.54 -11.34
C GLY A 58 -4.35 9.76 -9.93
N THR A 59 -4.08 8.83 -9.01
CA THR A 59 -4.55 8.86 -7.61
C THR A 59 -3.37 8.94 -6.65
N ARG A 60 -3.67 9.19 -5.38
CA ARG A 60 -2.65 9.21 -4.33
C ARG A 60 -2.12 7.80 -4.07
N LEU A 61 -0.80 7.69 -3.87
CA LEU A 61 -0.15 6.51 -3.29
C LEU A 61 -0.01 6.72 -1.79
N ILE A 62 -0.52 5.77 -1.00
CA ILE A 62 -0.33 5.71 0.44
C ILE A 62 0.44 4.43 0.74
N ARG A 63 1.54 4.55 1.47
CA ARG A 63 2.42 3.43 1.79
C ARG A 63 2.41 3.15 3.28
N LEU A 64 2.18 1.90 3.63
CA LEU A 64 2.45 1.32 4.94
C LEU A 64 3.63 0.37 4.81
N GLN A 65 4.71 0.64 5.54
CA GLN A 65 5.84 -0.28 5.64
C GLN A 65 5.62 -1.20 6.83
N CYS A 66 5.62 -2.51 6.60
CA CYS A 66 5.61 -3.50 7.66
C CYS A 66 7.02 -3.83 8.13
N TYR A 67 7.15 -4.02 9.44
CA TYR A 67 8.37 -4.38 10.14
C TYR A 67 7.98 -5.08 11.45
N GLU A 68 8.94 -5.75 12.08
CA GLU A 68 8.71 -6.49 13.31
C GLU A 68 8.35 -5.53 14.46
N GLY A 69 7.24 -5.81 15.16
CA GLY A 69 6.72 -4.93 16.21
C GLY A 69 5.91 -3.73 15.70
N LEU A 70 5.48 -3.73 14.44
CA LEU A 70 4.49 -2.77 13.95
C LEU A 70 3.16 -2.94 14.69
N ASP A 71 2.77 -1.93 15.46
CA ASP A 71 1.46 -1.89 16.12
C ASP A 71 0.35 -1.42 15.16
N SER A 72 -0.83 -2.01 15.31
CA SER A 72 -2.10 -1.60 14.71
C SER A 72 -2.36 -0.10 14.83
N MET A 73 -2.08 0.49 15.99
CA MET A 73 -2.20 1.92 16.22
C MET A 73 -1.28 2.73 15.32
N ALA A 74 0.01 2.39 15.25
CA ALA A 74 0.99 3.06 14.41
C ALA A 74 0.64 2.99 12.91
N ALA A 75 -0.09 1.96 12.49
CA ALA A 75 -0.62 1.83 11.14
C ALA A 75 -1.95 2.56 10.92
N LEU A 76 -2.77 2.72 11.97
CA LEU A 76 -4.13 3.26 11.91
C LEU A 76 -4.24 4.74 12.27
N TYR A 77 -3.87 5.13 13.49
CA TYR A 77 -3.93 6.52 13.94
C TYR A 77 -3.02 6.81 15.15
N GLU A 78 -2.72 8.08 15.37
CA GLU A 78 -2.10 8.54 16.62
C GLU A 78 -2.79 9.82 17.09
N TRP A 79 -2.90 10.00 18.40
CA TRP A 79 -3.36 11.26 18.97
C TRP A 79 -2.23 12.28 19.03
N ASN A 80 -2.49 13.50 18.53
CA ASN A 80 -1.55 14.61 18.66
C ASN A 80 -1.60 15.20 20.08
N TYR A 81 -1.00 14.50 21.04
CA TYR A 81 -0.96 14.91 22.45
C TYR A 81 -0.40 16.33 22.67
N PRO A 82 0.68 16.78 21.98
CA PRO A 82 1.14 18.16 22.12
C PRO A 82 0.06 19.19 21.76
N ARG A 83 -0.70 18.94 20.69
CA ARG A 83 -1.79 19.82 20.27
C ARG A 83 -2.98 19.75 21.23
N GLN A 84 -3.32 18.57 21.74
CA GLN A 84 -4.35 18.40 22.77
C GLN A 84 -3.99 19.16 24.06
N MET A 85 -2.74 19.06 24.52
CA MET A 85 -2.24 19.75 25.70
C MET A 85 -2.28 21.27 25.53
N LEU A 86 -1.85 21.78 24.37
CA LEU A 86 -1.94 23.20 24.08
C LEU A 86 -3.38 23.69 24.07
N HIS A 87 -4.29 22.91 23.46
CA HIS A 87 -5.71 23.23 23.44
C HIS A 87 -6.29 23.25 24.86
N ALA A 88 -6.04 22.22 25.66
CA ALA A 88 -6.50 22.17 27.05
C ALA A 88 -6.04 23.40 27.87
N ARG A 89 -4.78 23.84 27.73
CA ARG A 89 -4.27 25.04 28.40
C ARG A 89 -4.92 26.34 27.93
N LEU A 90 -5.22 26.45 26.63
CA LEU A 90 -5.90 27.64 26.10
C LEU A 90 -7.37 27.68 26.52
N SER A 91 -8.01 26.52 26.68
CA SER A 91 -9.41 26.36 27.08
C SER A 91 -9.62 26.26 28.59
N GLU A 92 -8.55 26.29 29.41
CA GLU A 92 -8.62 26.17 30.88
C GLU A 92 -9.47 27.28 31.52
N SER A 93 -9.58 28.43 30.85
CA SER A 93 -10.35 29.59 31.29
C SER A 93 -11.82 29.58 30.87
N ASP A 94 -12.24 28.66 29.99
CA ASP A 94 -13.64 28.54 29.57
C ASP A 94 -14.43 27.77 30.62
N GLY A 95 -15.59 28.28 31.06
CA GLY A 95 -16.44 27.63 32.07
C GLY A 95 -17.13 26.32 31.63
N SER A 96 -16.62 25.64 30.61
CA SER A 96 -17.13 24.39 30.05
C SER A 96 -16.95 23.21 31.01
N SER A 97 -17.88 22.25 30.94
CA SER A 97 -17.84 21.05 31.79
C SER A 97 -16.67 20.14 31.41
N LEU A 98 -16.30 19.22 32.31
CA LEU A 98 -15.21 18.27 32.06
C LEU A 98 -15.48 17.40 30.83
N GLU A 99 -16.73 16.97 30.65
CA GLU A 99 -17.19 16.14 29.53
C GLU A 99 -17.13 16.90 28.19
N GLU A 100 -17.51 18.18 28.18
CA GLU A 100 -17.41 19.05 27.00
C GLU A 100 -15.95 19.27 26.59
N ARG A 101 -15.06 19.44 27.58
CA ARG A 101 -13.61 19.60 27.34
C ARG A 101 -12.98 18.30 26.83
N GLU A 102 -13.40 17.14 27.35
CA GLU A 102 -12.91 15.83 26.91
C GLU A 102 -13.33 15.51 25.47
N ALA A 103 -14.59 15.78 25.11
CA ALA A 103 -15.09 15.64 23.74
C ALA A 103 -14.38 16.59 22.75
N GLN A 104 -13.91 17.76 23.21
CA GLN A 104 -13.16 18.70 22.38
C GLN A 104 -11.74 18.21 22.07
N ILE A 105 -11.06 17.55 23.01
CA ILE A 105 -9.67 17.06 22.80
C ILE A 105 -9.60 15.72 22.06
N PHE A 106 -10.58 14.84 22.19
CA PHE A 106 -10.66 13.57 21.45
C PHE A 106 -11.54 13.70 20.20
N SER A 107 -11.12 14.57 19.29
CA SER A 107 -11.85 14.89 18.06
C SER A 107 -10.96 14.77 16.82
N GLU A 108 -11.56 14.62 15.63
CA GLU A 108 -10.84 14.50 14.35
C GLU A 108 -9.67 15.50 14.15
N PRO A 109 -9.74 16.78 14.58
CA PRO A 109 -8.63 17.73 14.45
C PRO A 109 -7.33 17.34 15.15
N PHE A 110 -7.39 16.48 16.17
CA PHE A 110 -6.23 16.00 16.92
C PHE A 110 -5.80 14.59 16.50
N LEU A 111 -6.57 13.94 15.64
CA LEU A 111 -6.30 12.60 15.14
C LEU A 111 -5.32 12.66 13.96
N LEU A 112 -4.09 12.20 14.18
CA LEU A 112 -3.14 11.98 13.12
C LEU A 112 -3.50 10.68 12.41
N ARG A 113 -4.10 10.81 11.22
CA ARG A 113 -4.43 9.67 10.37
C ARG A 113 -3.12 9.02 9.90
N ARG A 114 -2.92 7.74 10.24
CA ARG A 114 -1.81 6.92 9.75
C ARG A 114 -2.25 6.20 8.45
N PRO A 115 -1.35 5.50 7.74
CA PRO A 115 -1.62 5.05 6.37
C PRO A 115 -2.95 4.32 6.15
N LEU A 116 -3.39 3.47 7.09
CA LEU A 116 -4.63 2.70 6.93
C LEU A 116 -5.87 3.59 7.06
N LEU A 117 -5.94 4.44 8.10
CA LEU A 117 -7.06 5.36 8.26
C LEU A 117 -7.07 6.42 7.16
N GLU A 118 -5.89 6.90 6.77
CA GLU A 118 -5.75 7.84 5.66
C GLU A 118 -6.30 7.25 4.36
N ALA A 119 -6.00 5.98 4.06
CA ALA A 119 -6.43 5.32 2.82
C ALA A 119 -7.94 5.15 2.70
N ILE A 120 -8.63 4.79 3.79
CA ILE A 120 -10.09 4.61 3.77
C ILE A 120 -10.86 5.94 3.84
N SER A 121 -10.21 7.00 4.32
CA SER A 121 -10.83 8.31 4.49
C SER A 121 -10.75 9.21 3.24
N GLN A 122 -10.16 8.73 2.13
CA GLN A 122 -10.04 9.53 0.91
C GLN A 122 -11.36 9.63 0.14
N ASP A 123 -11.61 10.80 -0.45
CA ASP A 123 -12.78 11.03 -1.33
C ASP A 123 -12.62 10.39 -2.72
N ARG A 124 -11.42 9.94 -3.09
CA ARG A 124 -11.14 9.15 -4.30
C ARG A 124 -10.29 7.95 -3.91
N SER A 125 -10.62 6.75 -4.43
CA SER A 125 -9.87 5.51 -4.19
C SER A 125 -8.37 5.71 -4.40
N PRO A 126 -7.54 5.71 -3.33
CA PRO A 126 -6.11 5.79 -3.47
C PRO A 126 -5.54 4.39 -3.78
N VAL A 127 -4.26 4.33 -4.15
CA VAL A 127 -3.52 3.07 -4.11
C VAL A 127 -2.90 2.94 -2.72
N LEU A 128 -3.22 1.86 -2.02
CA LEU A 128 -2.64 1.51 -0.73
C LEU A 128 -1.61 0.41 -0.94
N LEU A 129 -0.34 0.72 -0.69
CA LEU A 129 0.75 -0.25 -0.67
C LEU A 129 1.03 -0.69 0.76
N ILE A 130 0.87 -1.99 1.04
CA ILE A 130 1.29 -2.63 2.28
C ILE A 130 2.55 -3.42 1.96
N ASP A 131 3.69 -2.84 2.29
CA ASP A 131 5.00 -3.31 1.86
C ASP A 131 5.62 -4.24 2.91
N GLU A 132 6.15 -5.38 2.48
CA GLU A 132 6.78 -6.40 3.32
C GLU A 132 5.86 -6.93 4.44
N VAL A 133 4.61 -7.28 4.10
CA VAL A 133 3.61 -7.75 5.07
C VAL A 133 4.06 -9.01 5.84
N ASP A 134 5.00 -9.77 5.28
CA ASP A 134 5.67 -10.90 5.93
C ASP A 134 6.57 -10.50 7.10
N ARG A 135 6.84 -9.22 7.33
CA ARG A 135 7.59 -8.74 8.49
C ARG A 135 6.72 -8.29 9.67
N ALA A 136 5.42 -8.10 9.45
CA ALA A 136 4.49 -7.82 10.54
C ALA A 136 4.21 -9.09 11.35
N ASP A 137 3.58 -8.96 12.51
CA ASP A 137 3.14 -10.09 13.32
C ASP A 137 1.74 -10.60 12.93
N GLU A 138 1.31 -11.71 13.54
CA GLU A 138 -0.01 -12.30 13.27
C GLU A 138 -1.17 -11.41 13.75
N ALA A 139 -0.96 -10.64 14.82
CA ALA A 139 -1.95 -9.72 15.36
C ALA A 139 -2.28 -8.62 14.34
N PHE A 140 -1.24 -8.04 13.72
CA PHE A 140 -1.40 -7.08 12.65
C PHE A 140 -2.05 -7.70 11.39
N GLU A 141 -1.68 -8.92 11.00
CA GLU A 141 -2.35 -9.62 9.90
C GLU A 141 -3.85 -9.79 10.15
N ALA A 142 -4.25 -10.20 11.35
CA ALA A 142 -5.65 -10.37 11.72
C ALA A 142 -6.43 -9.04 11.67
N PHE A 143 -5.83 -7.97 12.18
CA PHE A 143 -6.39 -6.62 12.10
C PHE A 143 -6.56 -6.16 10.63
N LEU A 144 -5.52 -6.34 9.81
CA LEU A 144 -5.57 -6.00 8.40
C LEU A 144 -6.65 -6.80 7.66
N LEU A 145 -6.79 -8.09 7.99
CA LEU A 145 -7.80 -8.97 7.44
C LEU A 145 -9.22 -8.49 7.73
N GLU A 146 -9.50 -8.02 8.94
CA GLU A 146 -10.78 -7.45 9.35
C GLU A 146 -11.07 -6.18 8.54
N MET A 147 -10.10 -5.27 8.49
CA MET A 147 -10.22 -4.01 7.75
C MET A 147 -10.43 -4.22 6.24
N LEU A 148 -9.72 -5.16 5.61
CA LEU A 148 -9.88 -5.47 4.19
C LEU A 148 -11.20 -6.20 3.88
N ALA A 149 -11.80 -6.87 4.86
CA ALA A 149 -13.09 -7.55 4.69
C ALA A 149 -14.26 -6.57 4.78
N GLU A 150 -14.27 -5.73 5.81
CA GLU A 150 -15.40 -4.84 6.13
C GLU A 150 -15.23 -3.41 5.59
N TRP A 151 -14.02 -3.06 5.15
CA TRP A 151 -13.64 -1.70 4.75
C TRP A 151 -13.99 -0.66 5.81
N GLN A 152 -13.78 -1.01 7.07
CA GLN A 152 -14.01 -0.14 8.21
C GLN A 152 -12.98 -0.42 9.29
N VAL A 153 -12.85 0.51 10.22
CA VAL A 153 -11.99 0.42 11.39
C VAL A 153 -12.74 0.98 12.58
N THR A 154 -12.52 0.43 13.77
CA THR A 154 -13.13 0.94 15.00
C THR A 154 -12.07 1.66 15.82
N ILE A 155 -12.34 2.93 16.11
CA ILE A 155 -11.52 3.76 17.00
C ILE A 155 -12.30 3.89 18.31
N PRO A 156 -11.76 3.43 19.45
CA PRO A 156 -12.48 3.45 20.73
C PRO A 156 -13.16 4.79 21.05
N GLU A 157 -12.49 5.91 20.77
CA GLU A 157 -12.96 7.26 21.10
C GLU A 157 -13.89 7.87 20.03
N LEU A 158 -13.83 7.39 18.78
CA LEU A 158 -14.58 7.96 17.64
C LEU A 158 -15.65 7.01 17.07
N GLY A 159 -15.70 5.78 17.55
CA GLY A 159 -16.55 4.72 17.02
C GLY A 159 -16.03 4.15 15.69
N THR A 160 -16.93 3.52 14.94
CA THR A 160 -16.60 2.85 13.68
C THR A 160 -16.56 3.83 12.52
N ILE A 161 -15.41 3.90 11.85
CA ILE A 161 -15.19 4.69 10.65
C ILE A 161 -15.22 3.74 9.44
N ARG A 162 -16.19 3.96 8.54
CA ARG A 162 -16.31 3.21 7.28
C ARG A 162 -15.56 3.93 6.16
N ALA A 163 -15.00 3.15 5.23
CA ALA A 163 -14.32 3.69 4.07
C ALA A 163 -15.29 4.51 3.21
N ARG A 164 -14.87 5.72 2.83
CA ARG A 164 -15.60 6.54 1.84
C ARG A 164 -15.47 5.93 0.44
N ASN A 165 -14.25 5.53 0.10
CA ASN A 165 -13.92 4.81 -1.12
C ASN A 165 -12.93 3.70 -0.79
N LYS A 166 -13.10 2.54 -1.42
CA LYS A 166 -12.17 1.42 -1.21
C LYS A 166 -10.85 1.70 -1.93
N PRO A 167 -9.71 1.63 -1.24
CA PRO A 167 -8.41 1.75 -1.88
C PRO A 167 -8.11 0.55 -2.78
N HIS A 168 -7.30 0.78 -3.81
CA HIS A 168 -6.68 -0.30 -4.58
C HIS A 168 -5.48 -0.82 -3.79
N VAL A 169 -5.63 -1.99 -3.16
CA VAL A 169 -4.64 -2.54 -2.22
C VAL A 169 -3.66 -3.47 -2.90
N ILE A 170 -2.37 -3.15 -2.82
CA ILE A 170 -1.26 -4.05 -3.17
C ILE A 170 -0.53 -4.42 -1.88
N LEU A 171 -0.40 -5.73 -1.63
CA LEU A 171 0.45 -6.28 -0.59
C LEU A 171 1.71 -6.85 -1.23
N THR A 172 2.87 -6.60 -0.65
CA THR A 172 4.13 -7.21 -1.10
C THR A 172 4.71 -8.11 -0.02
N SER A 173 5.34 -9.19 -0.43
CA SER A 173 6.08 -10.07 0.47
C SER A 173 7.35 -10.59 -0.20
N ASN A 174 8.41 -10.71 0.59
CA ASN A 174 9.67 -11.32 0.19
C ASN A 174 9.74 -12.82 0.54
N ARG A 175 8.65 -13.37 1.11
CA ARG A 175 8.59 -14.71 1.68
C ARG A 175 9.64 -14.97 2.76
N THR A 176 9.93 -13.98 3.62
CA THR A 176 10.78 -14.22 4.79
C THR A 176 10.11 -15.13 5.81
N ARG A 177 8.77 -15.12 5.85
CA ARG A 177 7.92 -16.10 6.53
C ARG A 177 6.69 -16.43 5.69
N GLU A 178 6.00 -17.50 6.04
CA GLU A 178 4.69 -17.79 5.46
C GLU A 178 3.63 -16.84 6.03
N LEU A 179 2.82 -16.27 5.12
CA LEU A 179 1.64 -15.49 5.47
C LEU A 179 0.49 -16.42 5.82
N SER A 180 -0.45 -15.92 6.63
CA SER A 180 -1.63 -16.69 7.00
C SER A 180 -2.44 -17.11 5.76
N ASP A 181 -2.99 -18.33 5.83
CA ASP A 181 -3.92 -18.86 4.83
C ASP A 181 -5.12 -17.93 4.62
N ALA A 182 -5.57 -17.28 5.69
CA ALA A 182 -6.67 -16.33 5.65
C ALA A 182 -6.34 -15.11 4.77
N LEU A 183 -5.14 -14.53 4.91
CA LEU A 183 -4.69 -13.40 4.09
C LEU A 183 -4.57 -13.80 2.62
N ARG A 184 -3.96 -14.95 2.35
CA ARG A 184 -3.82 -15.48 0.98
C ARG A 184 -5.16 -15.70 0.30
N ARG A 185 -6.16 -16.27 0.99
CA ARG A 185 -7.49 -16.55 0.42
C ARG A 185 -8.34 -15.30 0.16
N ARG A 186 -8.05 -14.18 0.85
CA ARG A 186 -8.74 -12.90 0.62
C ARG A 186 -8.10 -12.05 -0.48
N CYS A 187 -6.90 -12.41 -0.94
CA CYS A 187 -6.18 -11.68 -1.98
C CYS A 187 -6.18 -12.44 -3.31
N LEU A 188 -6.06 -11.69 -4.40
CA LEU A 188 -5.54 -12.23 -5.66
C LEU A 188 -4.05 -12.47 -5.48
N PHE A 189 -3.55 -13.60 -5.97
CA PHE A 189 -2.14 -13.96 -5.84
C PHE A 189 -1.39 -13.75 -7.15
N LEU A 190 -0.21 -13.13 -7.07
CA LEU A 190 0.70 -12.97 -8.18
C LEU A 190 2.13 -13.26 -7.73
N TRP A 191 2.76 -14.21 -8.41
CA TRP A 191 4.20 -14.44 -8.28
C TRP A 191 4.96 -13.59 -9.28
N LEU A 192 5.91 -12.79 -8.81
CA LEU A 192 6.79 -11.97 -9.63
C LEU A 192 8.22 -12.51 -9.57
N PRO A 193 8.66 -13.30 -10.57
CA PRO A 193 10.02 -13.84 -10.60
C PRO A 193 11.05 -12.75 -10.97
N TYR A 194 12.34 -13.11 -10.90
CA TYR A 194 13.37 -12.30 -11.57
C TYR A 194 13.07 -12.19 -13.07
N PRO A 195 13.33 -11.02 -13.68
CA PRO A 195 13.14 -10.83 -15.11
C PRO A 195 14.06 -11.75 -15.92
N SER A 196 13.59 -12.20 -17.08
CA SER A 196 14.47 -12.80 -18.09
C SER A 196 15.50 -11.78 -18.58
N LEU A 197 16.58 -12.28 -19.22
CA LEU A 197 17.65 -11.43 -19.72
C LEU A 197 17.12 -10.34 -20.67
N ASP A 198 16.21 -10.71 -21.57
CA ASP A 198 15.61 -9.79 -22.53
C ASP A 198 14.72 -8.75 -21.83
N GLN A 199 13.93 -9.17 -20.83
CA GLN A 199 13.14 -8.24 -20.01
C GLN A 199 14.03 -7.26 -19.24
N GLU A 200 15.14 -7.73 -18.67
CA GLU A 200 16.07 -6.88 -17.92
C GLU A 200 16.77 -5.87 -18.84
N ILE A 201 17.19 -6.30 -20.03
CA ILE A 201 17.73 -5.38 -21.06
C ILE A 201 16.69 -4.33 -21.44
N ASP A 202 15.44 -4.73 -21.64
CA ASP A 202 14.37 -3.78 -21.97
C ASP A 202 14.10 -2.82 -20.81
N ILE A 203 14.12 -3.29 -19.56
CA ILE A 203 13.99 -2.43 -18.37
C ILE A 203 15.13 -1.40 -18.34
N LEU A 204 16.37 -1.83 -18.55
CA LEU A 204 17.55 -0.94 -18.58
C LEU A 204 17.44 0.11 -19.68
N ARG A 205 16.97 -0.28 -20.88
CA ARG A 205 16.80 0.64 -22.01
C ARG A 205 15.76 1.73 -21.73
N VAL A 206 14.66 1.38 -21.08
CA VAL A 206 13.60 2.36 -20.79
C VAL A 206 13.99 3.24 -19.60
N ARG A 207 14.67 2.70 -18.59
CA ARG A 207 15.11 3.48 -17.42
C ARG A 207 16.36 4.32 -17.64
N VAL A 208 17.23 3.93 -18.57
CA VAL A 208 18.48 4.63 -18.87
C VAL A 208 18.54 4.93 -20.38
N PRO A 209 17.84 5.99 -20.84
CA PRO A 209 17.89 6.41 -22.25
C PRO A 209 19.33 6.67 -22.70
N GLY A 210 19.71 6.13 -23.85
CA GLY A 210 21.06 6.27 -24.40
C GLY A 210 22.07 5.21 -23.94
N LEU A 211 21.67 4.24 -23.10
CA LEU A 211 22.51 3.11 -22.72
C LEU A 211 22.85 2.25 -23.95
N ALA A 212 24.15 2.09 -24.21
CA ALA A 212 24.62 1.25 -25.30
C ALA A 212 24.15 -0.21 -25.11
N GLU A 213 23.61 -0.83 -26.17
CA GLU A 213 23.05 -2.19 -26.10
C GLU A 213 24.05 -3.22 -25.55
N ARG A 214 25.32 -3.10 -25.94
CA ARG A 214 26.38 -3.97 -25.44
C ARG A 214 26.52 -3.89 -23.92
N LEU A 215 26.47 -2.67 -23.36
CA LEU A 215 26.59 -2.44 -21.92
C LEU A 215 25.33 -2.93 -21.18
N ALA A 216 24.13 -2.68 -21.73
CA ALA A 216 22.88 -3.20 -21.18
C ALA A 216 22.90 -4.74 -21.07
N ARG A 217 23.35 -5.43 -22.13
CA ARG A 217 23.51 -6.89 -22.12
C ARG A 217 24.56 -7.37 -21.11
N GLN A 218 25.66 -6.65 -20.94
CA GLN A 218 26.70 -6.99 -19.96
C GLN A 218 26.18 -6.85 -18.51
N ILE A 219 25.46 -5.77 -18.21
CA ILE A 219 24.85 -5.54 -16.89
C ILE A 219 23.81 -6.63 -16.60
N ALA A 220 22.89 -6.88 -17.52
CA ALA A 220 21.84 -7.89 -17.32
C ALA A 220 22.43 -9.30 -17.13
N ARG A 221 23.48 -9.67 -17.86
CA ARG A 221 24.19 -10.95 -17.64
C ARG A 221 24.88 -11.03 -16.28
N LEU A 222 25.43 -9.92 -15.79
CA LEU A 222 26.04 -9.88 -14.47
C LEU A 222 24.98 -10.07 -13.37
N MET A 223 23.84 -9.39 -13.49
CA MET A 223 22.73 -9.51 -12.55
C MET A 223 22.15 -10.93 -12.49
N GLN A 224 22.09 -11.65 -13.61
CA GLN A 224 21.65 -13.05 -13.64
C GLN A 224 22.65 -14.06 -13.02
N ALA A 225 23.91 -13.67 -12.86
CA ALA A 225 24.95 -14.52 -12.30
C ALA A 225 25.16 -14.34 -10.78
N LEU A 226 24.53 -13.32 -10.19
CA LEU A 226 24.54 -13.01 -8.75
C LEU A 226 23.36 -13.68 -8.04
#